data_AF-A0A1Q7B4D5-F1
#
_entry.id   AF-A0A1Q7B4D5-F1
#
_cell.length_a   1.000
_cell.length_b   1.000
_cell.length_c   1.000
_cell.angle_alpha   90.00
_cell.angle_beta   90.00
_cell.angle_gamma   90.00
#
_symmetry.space_group_name_H-M   'P 1'
#
loop_
_entity.id
_entity.type
_entity.pdbx_description
1 polymer ?
#
loop_
_entity_poly.entity_id
_entity_poly.type
_entity_poly.pdbx_seq_one_letter_code
_entity_poly.pdbx_strand_id
1 'polypeptide(L)'
;MSKAQEPAATEVMGPSKAVAIDPQGKPTKAAIGFAAGQGVPVEKLEIRATPKGDYLFAVKRDPGRKARVLLPDLLLQLLGGLSFPKTMRWNETGVRFARPIRWLLALYDGKPVPLQFAGVKAGDSTVGHRFLSSGKQLVVKDFKSYMSIMQRASVMVDPERRQATIVTQLDRIGQQKRGKLLQDGALVEQAVFTVEMPYAIAGSFDARYLDLPKEVLITAMKEHQGYFSLLASDGKLLPHFVAVTNMGAKQAEVIRAGNERVLAARLADAKFFYDEDRKITLENRVEQLRGVTFHQKLGTLYLKVERLMILLPKLTDTLRNAAVATTCLRAARLCKADLTSGMVGEFPTLQGIMGREYALHDGEPESVADAIADHYLPKFAEDQLPTGLAGSILSLADRLDTLAAFFAVGVIPSGSEDPFALRRHA
;
A
#
# COMPACT_ATOMS: atom_id res chain seq x y z
N MET A 1 -23.99 -22.02 -7.58
CA MET A 1 -24.33 -20.72 -6.94
C MET A 1 -25.58 -20.93 -6.11
N SER A 2 -25.60 -20.41 -4.87
CA SER A 2 -26.81 -20.50 -4.03
C SER A 2 -27.95 -19.68 -4.64
N LYS A 3 -29.15 -20.26 -4.68
CA LYS A 3 -30.33 -19.63 -5.32
C LYS A 3 -31.11 -18.72 -4.37
N ALA A 4 -30.91 -18.88 -3.07
CA ALA A 4 -31.57 -18.13 -2.02
C ALA A 4 -30.67 -18.07 -0.78
N GLN A 5 -30.87 -17.04 0.03
CA GLN A 5 -30.39 -17.03 1.41
C GLN A 5 -31.05 -18.19 2.16
N GLU A 6 -30.29 -18.94 2.95
CA GLU A 6 -30.87 -19.98 3.79
C GLU A 6 -31.79 -19.36 4.84
N PRO A 7 -32.96 -19.97 5.12
CA PRO A 7 -33.81 -19.53 6.20
C PRO A 7 -33.04 -19.56 7.52
N ALA A 8 -33.09 -18.47 8.27
CA ALA A 8 -32.46 -18.38 9.58
C ALA A 8 -33.53 -18.23 10.65
N ALA A 9 -33.39 -18.98 11.74
CA ALA A 9 -34.19 -18.77 12.93
C ALA A 9 -33.28 -18.20 14.02
N THR A 10 -33.62 -17.02 14.55
CA THR A 10 -33.02 -16.52 15.78
C THR A 10 -33.96 -16.81 16.92
N GLU A 11 -33.47 -17.55 17.92
CA GLU A 11 -34.23 -17.91 19.11
C GLU A 11 -33.70 -17.13 20.31
N VAL A 12 -34.58 -16.43 20.99
CA VAL A 12 -34.24 -15.71 22.23
C VAL A 12 -35.07 -16.29 23.36
N MET A 13 -34.39 -16.76 24.42
CA MET A 13 -35.05 -17.24 25.63
C MET A 13 -35.51 -16.05 26.48
N GLY A 14 -36.78 -16.08 26.87
CA GLY A 14 -37.46 -15.07 27.66
C GLY A 14 -37.69 -15.49 29.11
N PRO A 15 -38.74 -14.97 29.77
CA PRO A 15 -39.09 -15.35 31.14
C PRO A 15 -39.64 -16.78 31.24
N SER A 16 -39.60 -17.36 32.44
CA SER A 16 -40.22 -18.67 32.71
C SER A 16 -41.73 -18.61 32.55
N LYS A 17 -42.37 -19.74 32.20
CA LYS A 17 -43.81 -19.87 32.05
C LYS A 17 -44.57 -19.37 33.27
N ALA A 18 -44.06 -19.67 34.47
CA ALA A 18 -44.66 -19.25 35.74
C ALA A 18 -44.71 -17.73 35.93
N VAL A 19 -43.77 -17.00 35.33
CA VAL A 19 -43.73 -15.53 35.38
C VAL A 19 -44.48 -14.91 34.20
N ALA A 20 -44.54 -15.64 33.08
CA ALA A 20 -45.06 -15.17 31.80
C ALA A 20 -46.56 -15.39 31.60
N ILE A 21 -47.17 -16.34 32.32
CA ILE A 21 -48.59 -16.71 32.18
C ILE A 21 -49.25 -16.69 33.55
N ASP A 22 -50.38 -16.00 33.66
CA ASP A 22 -51.16 -15.94 34.89
C ASP A 22 -52.02 -17.21 35.12
N PRO A 23 -52.61 -17.39 36.31
CA PRO A 23 -53.46 -18.57 36.61
C PRO A 23 -54.69 -18.71 35.71
N GLN A 24 -55.09 -17.66 35.01
CA GLN A 24 -56.21 -17.62 34.07
C GLN A 24 -55.77 -17.91 32.63
N GLY A 25 -54.48 -18.21 32.41
CA GLY A 25 -53.91 -18.55 31.12
C GLY A 25 -53.60 -17.33 30.23
N LYS A 26 -53.63 -16.11 30.76
CA LYS A 26 -53.34 -14.88 30.02
C LYS A 26 -51.87 -14.45 30.13
N PRO A 27 -51.29 -13.85 29.06
CA PRO A 27 -49.93 -13.34 29.12
C PRO A 27 -49.78 -12.20 30.14
N THR A 28 -48.77 -12.31 31.00
CA THR A 28 -48.44 -11.26 31.98
C THR A 28 -47.70 -10.09 31.33
N LYS A 29 -47.52 -9.00 32.06
CA LYS A 29 -46.69 -7.86 31.62
C LYS A 29 -45.27 -8.28 31.23
N ALA A 30 -44.71 -9.32 31.86
CA ALA A 30 -43.39 -9.83 31.54
C ALA A 30 -43.35 -10.51 30.15
N ALA A 31 -44.38 -11.29 29.80
CA ALA A 31 -44.51 -11.89 28.48
C ALA A 31 -44.74 -10.83 27.39
N ILE A 32 -45.61 -9.85 27.65
CA ILE A 32 -45.92 -8.76 26.73
C ILE A 32 -44.69 -7.88 26.47
N GLY A 33 -43.97 -7.51 27.54
CA GLY A 33 -42.73 -6.72 27.43
C GLY A 33 -41.62 -7.46 26.68
N PHE A 34 -41.47 -8.76 26.93
CA PHE A 34 -40.53 -9.60 26.20
C PHE A 34 -40.89 -9.73 24.71
N ALA A 35 -42.17 -9.99 24.40
CA ALA A 35 -42.67 -10.05 23.03
C ALA A 35 -42.42 -8.74 22.26
N ALA A 36 -42.76 -7.60 22.88
CA ALA A 36 -42.54 -6.27 22.32
C ALA A 36 -41.05 -5.96 22.10
N GLY A 37 -40.18 -6.26 23.07
CA GLY A 37 -38.73 -6.09 22.93
C GLY A 37 -38.12 -6.98 21.85
N GLN A 38 -38.76 -8.11 21.53
CA GLN A 38 -38.39 -8.98 20.42
C GLN A 38 -39.11 -8.67 19.11
N GLY A 39 -40.06 -7.73 19.08
CA GLY A 39 -40.81 -7.39 17.88
C GLY A 39 -41.69 -8.53 17.33
N VAL A 40 -42.13 -9.43 18.21
CA VAL A 40 -43.05 -10.54 17.86
C VAL A 40 -44.36 -10.39 18.65
N PRO A 41 -45.52 -10.79 18.09
CA PRO A 41 -46.76 -10.88 18.85
C PRO A 41 -46.63 -11.86 20.03
N VAL A 42 -47.24 -11.55 21.18
CA VAL A 42 -47.12 -12.37 22.40
C VAL A 42 -47.69 -13.78 22.19
N GLU A 43 -48.67 -13.91 21.28
CA GLU A 43 -49.31 -15.15 20.88
C GLU A 43 -48.38 -16.06 20.04
N LYS A 44 -47.29 -15.51 19.49
CA LYS A 44 -46.28 -16.25 18.73
C LYS A 44 -45.09 -16.70 19.57
N LEU A 45 -45.10 -16.47 20.88
CA LEU A 45 -44.09 -17.00 21.78
C LEU A 45 -44.29 -18.51 21.96
N GLU A 46 -43.21 -19.27 21.83
CA GLU A 46 -43.22 -20.71 22.02
C GLU A 46 -42.83 -21.05 23.46
N ILE A 47 -43.56 -21.94 24.13
CA ILE A 47 -43.16 -22.45 25.44
C ILE A 47 -42.37 -23.73 25.23
N ARG A 48 -41.14 -23.80 25.74
CA ARG A 48 -40.30 -25.00 25.64
C ARG A 48 -39.80 -25.43 27.01
N ALA A 49 -39.82 -26.74 27.24
CA ALA A 49 -39.23 -27.35 28.43
C ALA A 49 -37.70 -27.27 28.34
N THR A 50 -37.09 -26.69 29.35
CA THR A 50 -35.63 -26.64 29.52
C THR A 50 -35.25 -27.39 30.80
N PRO A 51 -33.97 -27.74 31.02
CA PRO A 51 -33.52 -28.32 32.29
C PRO A 51 -33.81 -27.45 33.52
N LYS A 52 -34.13 -26.16 33.33
CA LYS A 52 -34.48 -25.19 34.37
C LYS A 52 -35.99 -24.91 34.48
N GLY A 53 -36.82 -25.68 33.76
CA GLY A 53 -38.29 -25.52 33.70
C GLY A 53 -38.79 -25.02 32.34
N ASP A 54 -40.09 -24.74 32.25
CA ASP A 54 -40.72 -24.21 31.04
C ASP A 54 -40.40 -22.72 30.86
N TYR A 55 -39.88 -22.34 29.71
CA TYR A 55 -39.55 -20.94 29.36
C TYR A 55 -40.19 -20.53 28.03
N LEU A 56 -40.47 -19.23 27.89
CA LEU A 56 -40.95 -18.66 26.63
C LEU A 56 -39.77 -18.36 25.71
N PHE A 57 -39.93 -18.62 24.42
CA PHE A 57 -38.95 -18.36 23.38
C PHE A 57 -39.58 -17.49 22.29
N ALA A 58 -38.88 -16.43 21.90
CA ALA A 58 -39.19 -15.67 20.70
C ALA A 58 -38.39 -16.27 19.54
N VAL A 59 -39.09 -16.89 18.57
CA VAL A 59 -38.48 -17.44 17.36
C VAL A 59 -38.73 -16.48 16.20
N LYS A 60 -37.69 -15.77 15.77
CA LYS A 60 -37.75 -14.92 14.57
C LYS A 60 -37.25 -15.72 13.39
N ARG A 61 -38.15 -16.05 12.47
CA ARG A 61 -37.81 -16.77 11.23
C ARG A 61 -37.63 -15.77 10.10
N ASP A 62 -36.43 -15.66 9.56
CA ASP A 62 -36.17 -15.05 8.26
C ASP A 62 -36.37 -16.16 7.21
N PRO A 63 -37.38 -16.07 6.32
CA PRO A 63 -37.65 -17.11 5.33
C PRO A 63 -36.54 -17.24 4.27
N GLY A 64 -35.56 -16.34 4.29
CA GLY A 64 -34.55 -16.24 3.25
C GLY A 64 -35.15 -15.59 1.99
N ARG A 65 -34.35 -14.78 1.31
CA ARG A 65 -34.77 -14.12 0.06
C ARG A 65 -34.03 -14.72 -1.13
N LYS A 66 -34.71 -14.76 -2.30
CA LYS A 66 -34.08 -15.19 -3.56
C LYS A 66 -32.90 -14.29 -3.87
N ALA A 67 -31.77 -14.87 -4.31
CA ALA A 67 -30.56 -14.10 -4.60
C ALA A 67 -30.83 -12.98 -5.62
N ARG A 68 -31.66 -13.24 -6.64
CA ARG A 68 -32.05 -12.24 -7.65
C ARG A 68 -32.72 -10.97 -7.07
N VAL A 69 -33.37 -11.08 -5.91
CA VAL A 69 -34.00 -9.95 -5.22
C VAL A 69 -32.98 -9.19 -4.37
N LEU A 70 -32.02 -9.89 -3.78
CA LEU A 70 -31.00 -9.31 -2.89
C LEU A 70 -29.83 -8.67 -3.64
N LEU A 71 -29.44 -9.26 -4.78
CA LEU A 71 -28.23 -8.90 -5.50
C LEU A 71 -28.16 -7.42 -5.93
N PRO A 72 -29.23 -6.78 -6.43
CA PRO A 72 -29.19 -5.36 -6.77
C PRO A 72 -28.73 -4.49 -5.59
N ASP A 73 -29.38 -4.64 -4.43
CA ASP A 73 -29.08 -3.84 -3.24
C ASP A 73 -27.68 -4.11 -2.70
N LEU A 74 -27.28 -5.37 -2.63
CA LEU A 74 -25.94 -5.77 -2.16
C LEU A 74 -24.83 -5.23 -3.07
N LEU A 75 -25.01 -5.29 -4.39
CA LEU A 75 -24.04 -4.77 -5.34
C LEU A 75 -23.98 -3.24 -5.31
N LEU A 76 -25.10 -2.56 -5.09
CA LEU A 76 -25.11 -1.10 -4.91
C LEU A 76 -24.40 -0.68 -3.63
N GLN A 77 -24.62 -1.39 -2.53
CA GLN A 77 -23.90 -1.17 -1.27
C GLN A 77 -22.40 -1.41 -1.43
N LEU A 78 -22.01 -2.50 -2.10
CA LEU A 78 -20.61 -2.79 -2.43
C LEU A 78 -19.98 -1.64 -3.22
N LEU A 79 -20.60 -1.23 -4.33
CA LEU A 79 -20.10 -0.16 -5.19
C LEU A 79 -20.02 1.19 -4.45
N GLY A 80 -20.99 1.50 -3.60
CA GLY A 80 -21.01 2.71 -2.78
C GLY A 80 -20.01 2.70 -1.62
N GLY A 81 -19.61 1.51 -1.15
CA GLY A 81 -18.62 1.32 -0.08
C GLY A 81 -17.16 1.33 -0.54
N LEU A 82 -16.90 1.35 -1.85
CA LEU A 82 -15.55 1.43 -2.38
C LEU A 82 -14.92 2.80 -2.09
N SER A 83 -13.78 2.78 -1.39
CA SER A 83 -12.99 3.98 -1.09
C SER A 83 -11.72 4.01 -1.93
N PHE A 84 -11.34 5.21 -2.37
CA PHE A 84 -10.14 5.43 -3.17
C PHE A 84 -9.38 6.66 -2.66
N PRO A 85 -8.03 6.66 -2.67
CA PRO A 85 -7.24 7.82 -2.29
C PRO A 85 -7.54 9.07 -3.13
N LYS A 86 -7.84 8.88 -4.41
CA LYS A 86 -8.26 9.93 -5.35
C LYS A 86 -9.58 9.51 -6.00
N THR A 87 -10.55 10.41 -5.96
CA THR A 87 -11.87 10.22 -6.57
C THR A 87 -12.22 11.38 -7.47
N MET A 88 -13.14 11.16 -8.39
CA MET A 88 -13.68 12.18 -9.27
C MET A 88 -15.20 12.05 -9.42
N ARG A 89 -15.83 13.16 -9.83
CA ARG A 89 -17.20 13.23 -10.32
C ARG A 89 -17.13 13.57 -11.80
N TRP A 90 -17.90 12.89 -12.64
CA TRP A 90 -17.82 13.06 -14.10
C TRP A 90 -19.17 13.24 -14.79
N ASN A 91 -20.27 13.16 -14.05
CA ASN A 91 -21.62 13.35 -14.56
C ASN A 91 -22.55 13.91 -13.48
N GLU A 92 -23.80 14.17 -13.88
CA GLU A 92 -24.83 14.80 -13.06
C GLU A 92 -25.25 13.97 -11.83
N THR A 93 -24.90 12.68 -11.78
CA THR A 93 -25.24 11.83 -10.62
C THR A 93 -24.47 12.20 -9.35
N GLY A 94 -23.35 12.93 -9.48
CA GLY A 94 -22.53 13.36 -8.34
C GLY A 94 -21.77 12.24 -7.62
N VAL A 95 -21.88 10.99 -8.08
CA VAL A 95 -21.19 9.83 -7.52
C VAL A 95 -19.67 10.01 -7.63
N ARG A 96 -18.96 9.69 -6.55
CA ARG A 96 -17.49 9.70 -6.51
C ARG A 96 -16.97 8.30 -6.83
N PHE A 97 -16.03 8.20 -7.76
CA PHE A 97 -15.36 6.95 -8.10
C PHE A 97 -13.92 7.21 -8.55
N ALA A 98 -13.07 6.18 -8.63
CA ALA A 98 -11.68 6.34 -9.07
C ALA A 98 -11.55 6.89 -10.50
N ARG A 99 -12.44 6.46 -11.41
CA ARG A 99 -12.48 6.85 -12.83
C ARG A 99 -13.91 6.77 -13.38
N PRO A 100 -14.23 7.40 -14.53
CA PRO A 100 -15.56 7.34 -15.11
C PRO A 100 -15.94 5.90 -15.49
N ILE A 101 -17.05 5.41 -14.94
CA ILE A 101 -17.59 4.09 -15.27
C ILE A 101 -18.18 4.15 -16.69
N ARG A 102 -17.78 3.20 -17.54
CA ARG A 102 -18.20 3.14 -18.95
C ARG A 102 -19.25 2.07 -19.22
N TRP A 103 -19.21 0.96 -18.49
CA TRP A 103 -20.23 -0.10 -18.52
C TRP A 103 -20.19 -0.86 -17.19
N LEU A 104 -21.25 -1.64 -16.93
CA LEU A 104 -21.34 -2.56 -15.80
C LEU A 104 -21.74 -3.93 -16.33
N LEU A 105 -20.90 -4.94 -16.11
CA LEU A 105 -21.21 -6.34 -16.40
C LEU A 105 -21.63 -7.01 -15.08
N ALA A 106 -22.92 -7.31 -14.92
CA ALA A 106 -23.43 -7.99 -13.74
C ALA A 106 -24.46 -9.04 -14.15
N LEU A 107 -24.09 -10.31 -14.03
CA LEU A 107 -24.90 -11.45 -14.47
C LEU A 107 -25.23 -12.37 -13.31
N TYR A 108 -26.46 -12.84 -13.27
CA TYR A 108 -26.90 -13.91 -12.39
C TYR A 108 -27.75 -14.90 -13.20
N ASP A 109 -27.34 -16.17 -13.22
CA ASP A 109 -28.02 -17.24 -13.95
C ASP A 109 -28.24 -16.90 -15.45
N GLY A 110 -27.20 -16.36 -16.08
CA GLY A 110 -27.21 -15.96 -17.48
C GLY A 110 -28.02 -14.70 -17.83
N LYS A 111 -28.53 -13.98 -16.83
CA LYS A 111 -29.33 -12.77 -17.05
C LYS A 111 -28.72 -11.55 -16.35
N PRO A 112 -28.80 -10.35 -16.95
CA PRO A 112 -28.42 -9.12 -16.27
C PRO A 112 -29.15 -8.92 -14.94
N VAL A 113 -28.39 -8.54 -13.91
CA VAL A 113 -28.96 -8.09 -12.64
C VAL A 113 -29.51 -6.68 -12.84
N PRO A 114 -30.78 -6.40 -12.47
CA PRO A 114 -31.41 -5.10 -12.71
C PRO A 114 -30.87 -4.04 -11.73
N LEU A 115 -29.68 -3.52 -12.01
CA LEU A 115 -29.04 -2.47 -11.21
C LEU A 115 -28.51 -1.33 -12.11
N GLN A 116 -28.44 -0.14 -11.54
CA GLN A 116 -27.87 1.04 -12.17
C GLN A 116 -27.02 1.80 -11.15
N PHE A 117 -25.79 2.15 -11.53
CA PHE A 117 -24.87 2.88 -10.66
C PHE A 117 -24.21 4.02 -11.44
N ALA A 118 -24.16 5.21 -10.83
CA ALA A 118 -23.61 6.43 -11.45
C ALA A 118 -24.15 6.72 -12.87
N GLY A 119 -25.44 6.42 -13.11
CA GLY A 119 -26.09 6.62 -14.42
C GLY A 119 -25.87 5.46 -15.42
N VAL A 120 -25.09 4.44 -15.08
CA VAL A 120 -24.78 3.30 -15.97
C VAL A 120 -25.61 2.09 -15.57
N LYS A 121 -26.39 1.55 -16.50
CA LYS A 121 -27.17 0.31 -16.29
C LYS A 121 -26.28 -0.91 -16.48
N ALA A 122 -26.47 -1.92 -15.64
CA ALA A 122 -25.82 -3.20 -15.83
C ALA A 122 -26.40 -3.97 -17.02
N GLY A 123 -25.52 -4.67 -17.73
CA GLY A 123 -25.85 -5.52 -18.87
C GLY A 123 -25.04 -6.80 -18.89
N ASP A 124 -25.05 -7.45 -20.05
CA ASP A 124 -24.35 -8.70 -20.36
C ASP A 124 -23.15 -8.49 -21.28
N SER A 125 -22.74 -7.24 -21.53
CA SER A 125 -21.65 -6.94 -22.46
C SER A 125 -20.41 -6.36 -21.77
N THR A 126 -19.27 -6.62 -22.39
CA THR A 126 -17.97 -6.06 -22.02
C THR A 126 -17.20 -5.67 -23.27
N VAL A 127 -16.00 -5.10 -23.11
CA VAL A 127 -15.08 -4.78 -24.19
C VAL A 127 -13.71 -5.38 -23.85
N GLY A 128 -12.98 -5.83 -24.86
CA GLY A 128 -11.60 -6.30 -24.72
C GLY A 128 -10.59 -5.18 -24.53
N HIS A 129 -9.31 -5.54 -24.65
CA HIS A 129 -8.20 -4.63 -24.51
C HIS A 129 -8.30 -3.45 -25.48
N ARG A 130 -8.07 -2.23 -24.98
CA ARG A 130 -8.27 -0.98 -25.74
C ARG A 130 -7.55 -0.96 -27.09
N PHE A 131 -6.30 -1.44 -27.13
CA PHE A 131 -5.41 -1.35 -28.30
C PHE A 131 -5.13 -2.70 -28.98
N LEU A 132 -5.41 -3.81 -28.30
CA LEU A 132 -5.03 -5.16 -28.76
C LEU A 132 -6.26 -5.97 -29.21
N SER A 133 -7.46 -5.44 -28.98
CA SER A 133 -8.71 -6.02 -29.43
C SER A 133 -9.39 -5.12 -30.47
N SER A 134 -10.51 -5.60 -31.01
CA SER A 134 -11.31 -4.85 -31.98
C SER A 134 -12.07 -3.66 -31.41
N GLY A 135 -12.12 -3.52 -30.07
CA GLY A 135 -12.94 -2.51 -29.39
C GLY A 135 -14.46 -2.73 -29.50
N LYS A 136 -14.90 -3.81 -30.17
CA LYS A 136 -16.33 -4.17 -30.28
C LYS A 136 -16.84 -4.71 -28.95
N GLN A 137 -18.14 -4.50 -28.69
CA GLN A 137 -18.81 -5.11 -27.55
C GLN A 137 -18.85 -6.64 -27.69
N LEU A 138 -18.67 -7.32 -26.55
CA LEU A 138 -18.60 -8.77 -26.43
C LEU A 138 -19.66 -9.21 -25.43
N VAL A 139 -20.61 -10.04 -25.88
CA VAL A 139 -21.68 -10.58 -25.03
C VAL A 139 -21.16 -11.73 -24.18
N VAL A 140 -21.39 -11.66 -22.88
CA VAL A 140 -20.99 -12.60 -21.85
C VAL A 140 -22.23 -13.34 -21.35
N LYS A 141 -22.16 -14.67 -21.29
CA LYS A 141 -23.27 -15.52 -20.82
C LYS A 141 -23.11 -15.92 -19.37
N ASP A 142 -21.87 -16.22 -18.98
CA ASP A 142 -21.49 -16.69 -17.66
C ASP A 142 -20.00 -16.41 -17.41
N PHE A 143 -19.50 -16.73 -16.21
CA PHE A 143 -18.11 -16.51 -15.85
C PHE A 143 -17.11 -17.29 -16.73
N LYS A 144 -17.45 -18.51 -17.17
CA LYS A 144 -16.57 -19.31 -18.03
C LYS A 144 -16.42 -18.66 -19.41
N SER A 145 -17.53 -18.20 -19.98
CA SER A 145 -17.55 -17.46 -21.23
C SER A 145 -16.79 -16.14 -21.11
N TYR A 146 -16.94 -15.41 -20.00
CA TYR A 146 -16.20 -14.19 -19.69
C TYR A 146 -14.69 -14.43 -19.78
N MET A 147 -14.17 -15.42 -19.06
CA MET A 147 -12.74 -15.75 -19.08
C MET A 147 -12.24 -16.05 -20.50
N SER A 148 -12.98 -16.86 -21.26
CA SER A 148 -12.60 -17.23 -22.64
C SER A 148 -12.68 -16.07 -23.64
N ILE A 149 -13.64 -15.16 -23.46
CA ILE A 149 -13.87 -14.00 -24.32
C ILE A 149 -12.77 -12.96 -24.06
N MET A 150 -12.50 -12.66 -22.79
CA MET A 150 -11.47 -11.69 -22.41
C MET A 150 -10.08 -12.15 -22.85
N GLN A 151 -9.76 -13.45 -22.71
CA GLN A 151 -8.47 -13.97 -23.19
C GLN A 151 -8.32 -13.80 -24.71
N ARG A 152 -9.36 -14.09 -25.50
CA ARG A 152 -9.36 -13.85 -26.97
C ARG A 152 -9.31 -12.38 -27.33
N ALA A 153 -9.82 -11.52 -26.46
CA ALA A 153 -9.80 -10.08 -26.60
C ALA A 153 -8.59 -9.43 -25.90
N SER A 154 -7.51 -10.21 -25.73
CA SER A 154 -6.22 -9.76 -25.18
C SER A 154 -6.29 -9.14 -23.79
N VAL A 155 -7.09 -9.74 -22.90
CA VAL A 155 -7.12 -9.39 -21.46
C VAL A 155 -6.94 -10.66 -20.65
N MET A 156 -5.90 -10.67 -19.83
CA MET A 156 -5.65 -11.73 -18.87
C MET A 156 -6.36 -11.38 -17.57
N VAL A 157 -7.53 -11.98 -17.30
CA VAL A 157 -8.37 -11.61 -16.13
C VAL A 157 -7.72 -11.98 -14.80
N ASP A 158 -7.10 -13.15 -14.73
CA ASP A 158 -6.53 -13.73 -13.51
C ASP A 158 -5.21 -13.04 -13.12
N PRO A 159 -5.14 -12.35 -11.96
CA PRO A 159 -3.93 -11.68 -11.49
C PRO A 159 -2.75 -12.63 -11.24
N GLU A 160 -3.00 -13.85 -10.75
CA GLU A 160 -1.93 -14.82 -10.45
C GLU A 160 -1.27 -15.29 -11.75
N ARG A 161 -2.09 -15.58 -12.76
CA ARG A 161 -1.61 -15.91 -14.10
C ARG A 161 -0.83 -14.75 -14.72
N ARG A 162 -1.26 -13.51 -14.48
CA ARG A 162 -0.59 -12.30 -14.97
C ARG A 162 0.77 -12.13 -14.32
N GLN A 163 0.84 -12.31 -13.01
CA GLN A 163 2.08 -12.29 -12.25
C GLN A 163 3.07 -13.34 -12.76
N ALA A 164 2.64 -14.60 -12.88
CA ALA A 164 3.48 -15.67 -13.40
C ALA A 164 4.01 -15.37 -14.81
N THR A 165 3.17 -14.78 -15.66
CA THR A 165 3.56 -14.36 -17.02
C THR A 165 4.61 -13.25 -16.98
N ILE A 166 4.41 -12.23 -16.15
CA ILE A 166 5.37 -11.13 -15.98
C ILE A 166 6.71 -11.68 -15.50
N VAL A 167 6.73 -12.43 -14.40
CA VAL A 167 7.96 -13.02 -13.83
C VAL A 167 8.70 -13.87 -14.86
N THR A 168 7.99 -14.73 -15.60
CA THR A 168 8.60 -15.56 -16.65
C THR A 168 9.25 -14.70 -17.76
N GLN A 169 8.59 -13.63 -18.20
CA GLN A 169 9.13 -12.73 -19.22
C GLN A 169 10.36 -11.96 -18.70
N LEU A 170 10.27 -11.48 -17.46
CA LEU A 170 11.36 -10.82 -16.76
C LEU A 170 12.59 -11.73 -16.68
N ASP A 171 12.45 -12.95 -16.14
CA ASP A 171 13.54 -13.92 -16.00
C ASP A 171 14.20 -14.25 -17.34
N ARG A 172 13.39 -14.44 -18.39
CA ARG A 172 13.89 -14.67 -19.75
C ARG A 172 14.74 -13.51 -20.25
N ILE A 173 14.30 -12.27 -20.03
CA ILE A 173 15.05 -11.07 -20.43
C ILE A 173 16.34 -10.95 -19.61
N GLY A 174 16.29 -11.26 -18.31
CA GLY A 174 17.47 -11.33 -17.45
C GLY A 174 18.54 -12.25 -18.04
N GLN A 175 18.17 -13.49 -18.34
CA GLN A 175 19.07 -14.48 -18.95
C GLN A 175 19.66 -13.98 -20.29
N GLN A 176 18.83 -13.41 -21.17
CA GLN A 176 19.27 -12.86 -22.45
C GLN A 176 20.29 -11.72 -22.30
N LYS A 177 20.17 -10.93 -21.24
CA LYS A 177 21.07 -9.82 -20.91
C LYS A 177 22.22 -10.22 -19.99
N ARG A 178 22.39 -11.52 -19.70
CA ARG A 178 23.39 -12.05 -18.75
C ARG A 178 23.31 -11.37 -17.38
N GLY A 179 22.11 -10.99 -16.98
CA GLY A 179 21.83 -10.33 -15.70
C GLY A 179 20.74 -11.05 -14.93
N LYS A 180 20.67 -10.80 -13.64
CA LYS A 180 19.57 -11.21 -12.77
C LYS A 180 18.73 -9.98 -12.45
N LEU A 181 17.42 -10.12 -12.47
CA LEU A 181 16.57 -9.01 -12.03
C LEU A 181 16.71 -8.79 -10.53
N LEU A 182 16.78 -7.52 -10.15
CA LEU A 182 16.60 -7.13 -8.77
C LEU A 182 15.17 -7.49 -8.36
N GLN A 183 15.05 -8.37 -7.36
CA GLN A 183 13.75 -8.86 -6.89
C GLN A 183 13.03 -7.74 -6.13
N ASP A 184 11.81 -7.43 -6.57
CA ASP A 184 10.97 -6.41 -5.96
C ASP A 184 9.50 -6.81 -6.11
N GLY A 185 8.96 -7.46 -5.06
CA GLY A 185 7.58 -7.96 -5.07
C GLY A 185 6.54 -6.86 -5.23
N ALA A 186 6.79 -5.68 -4.64
CA ALA A 186 5.89 -4.53 -4.75
C ALA A 186 5.86 -3.97 -6.18
N LEU A 187 7.02 -3.92 -6.86
CA LEU A 187 7.08 -3.50 -8.26
C LEU A 187 6.43 -4.52 -9.20
N VAL A 188 6.57 -5.83 -8.92
CA VAL A 188 5.84 -6.88 -9.65
C VAL A 188 4.33 -6.73 -9.44
N GLU A 189 3.87 -6.54 -8.21
CA GLU A 189 2.45 -6.32 -7.89
C GLU A 189 1.90 -5.07 -8.61
N GLN A 190 2.65 -3.97 -8.58
CA GLN A 190 2.31 -2.77 -9.34
C GLN A 190 2.18 -3.08 -10.83
N ALA A 191 3.11 -3.82 -11.43
CA ALA A 191 3.05 -4.21 -12.84
C ALA A 191 1.81 -5.07 -13.12
N VAL A 192 1.46 -6.01 -12.23
CA VAL A 192 0.26 -6.86 -12.34
C VAL A 192 -1.00 -6.00 -12.41
N PHE A 193 -1.16 -4.99 -11.55
CA PHE A 193 -2.40 -4.20 -11.48
C PHE A 193 -2.44 -2.98 -12.43
N THR A 194 -1.37 -2.71 -13.18
CA THR A 194 -1.31 -1.61 -14.15
C THR A 194 -1.52 -2.07 -15.60
N VAL A 195 -1.44 -3.38 -15.88
CA VAL A 195 -1.62 -3.94 -17.22
C VAL A 195 -2.70 -5.02 -17.25
N GLU A 196 -3.39 -5.12 -18.38
CA GLU A 196 -4.38 -6.16 -18.66
C GLU A 196 -3.76 -7.34 -19.42
N MET A 197 -2.76 -7.06 -20.28
CA MET A 197 -2.02 -8.05 -21.06
C MET A 197 -0.52 -7.72 -21.07
N PRO A 198 0.27 -8.35 -20.19
CA PRO A 198 1.65 -7.95 -19.96
C PRO A 198 2.57 -8.33 -21.13
N TYR A 199 3.42 -7.38 -21.51
CA TYR A 199 4.57 -7.61 -22.38
C TYR A 199 5.79 -6.88 -21.84
N ALA A 200 6.87 -7.60 -21.56
CA ALA A 200 8.11 -7.06 -21.03
C ALA A 200 9.07 -6.67 -22.17
N ILE A 201 9.68 -5.49 -22.05
CA ILE A 201 10.58 -4.90 -23.03
C ILE A 201 11.88 -4.53 -22.32
N ALA A 202 13.00 -5.05 -22.82
CA ALA A 202 14.33 -4.65 -22.36
C ALA A 202 14.75 -3.35 -23.05
N GLY A 203 15.21 -2.37 -22.26
CA GLY A 203 15.86 -1.15 -22.73
C GLY A 203 17.27 -1.02 -22.17
N SER A 204 18.02 -0.04 -22.65
CA SER A 204 19.36 0.29 -22.18
C SER A 204 19.52 1.78 -21.92
N PHE A 205 20.48 2.15 -21.07
CA PHE A 205 20.87 3.53 -20.85
C PHE A 205 22.38 3.67 -20.97
N ASP A 206 22.86 4.92 -21.06
CA ASP A 206 24.28 5.21 -21.19
C ASP A 206 25.05 4.74 -19.93
N ALA A 207 26.11 3.95 -20.13
CA ALA A 207 26.91 3.39 -19.05
C ALA A 207 27.57 4.45 -18.16
N ARG A 208 27.72 5.71 -18.63
CA ARG A 208 28.22 6.83 -17.81
C ARG A 208 27.39 7.08 -16.55
N TYR A 209 26.12 6.67 -16.53
CA TYR A 209 25.27 6.83 -15.36
C TYR A 209 25.59 5.81 -14.26
N LEU A 210 26.37 4.76 -14.55
CA LEU A 210 26.84 3.81 -13.53
C LEU A 210 27.82 4.42 -12.52
N ASP A 211 28.29 5.66 -12.77
CA ASP A 211 29.04 6.46 -11.79
C ASP A 211 28.16 6.95 -10.62
N LEU A 212 26.83 6.91 -10.77
CA LEU A 212 25.90 7.22 -9.68
C LEU A 212 25.80 6.04 -8.71
N PRO A 213 25.53 6.31 -7.41
CA PRO A 213 25.18 5.25 -6.47
C PRO A 213 24.05 4.38 -7.00
N LYS A 214 24.17 3.06 -6.86
CA LYS A 214 23.22 2.10 -7.43
C LYS A 214 21.79 2.34 -6.94
N GLU A 215 21.63 2.80 -5.69
CA GLU A 215 20.36 3.13 -5.07
C GLU A 215 19.66 4.29 -5.79
N VAL A 216 20.41 5.30 -6.23
CA VAL A 216 19.88 6.41 -7.04
C VAL A 216 19.30 5.89 -8.35
N LEU A 217 20.06 5.04 -9.05
CA LEU A 217 19.65 4.47 -10.33
C LEU A 217 18.41 3.58 -10.18
N ILE A 218 18.39 2.71 -9.17
CA ILE A 218 17.27 1.81 -8.86
C ILE A 218 16.02 2.62 -8.53
N THR A 219 16.14 3.64 -7.67
CA THR A 219 15.03 4.50 -7.27
C THR A 219 14.48 5.30 -8.45
N ALA A 220 15.35 5.91 -9.26
CA ALA A 220 14.94 6.67 -10.45
C ALA A 220 14.20 5.78 -11.48
N MET A 221 14.65 4.54 -11.66
CA MET A 221 13.98 3.55 -12.53
C MET A 221 12.63 3.09 -11.95
N LYS A 222 12.59 2.79 -10.65
CA LYS A 222 11.41 2.24 -9.98
C LYS A 222 10.30 3.28 -9.80
N GLU A 223 10.58 4.39 -9.13
CA GLU A 223 9.54 5.32 -8.65
C GLU A 223 8.88 6.11 -9.78
N HIS A 224 9.67 6.54 -10.78
CA HIS A 224 9.12 7.37 -11.85
C HIS A 224 8.52 6.58 -12.99
N GLN A 225 9.02 5.37 -13.26
CA GLN A 225 8.70 4.65 -14.49
C GLN A 225 8.30 3.18 -14.30
N GLY A 226 8.44 2.63 -13.09
CA GLY A 226 8.15 1.22 -12.83
C GLY A 226 9.07 0.27 -13.60
N TYR A 227 10.32 0.65 -13.81
CA TYR A 227 11.32 -0.17 -14.50
C TYR A 227 12.05 -1.10 -13.54
N PHE A 228 12.27 -2.32 -13.99
CA PHE A 228 13.03 -3.32 -13.25
C PHE A 228 14.52 -3.19 -13.58
N SER A 229 15.34 -3.19 -12.54
CA SER A 229 16.80 -3.13 -12.63
C SER A 229 17.39 -4.51 -12.86
N LEU A 230 18.49 -4.59 -13.64
CA LEU A 230 19.28 -5.82 -13.78
C LEU A 230 20.63 -5.69 -13.08
N LEU A 231 21.01 -6.75 -12.37
CA LEU A 231 22.31 -6.91 -11.74
C LEU A 231 23.15 -7.95 -12.49
N ALA A 232 24.44 -7.71 -12.58
CA ALA A 232 25.43 -8.70 -12.99
C ALA A 232 25.63 -9.76 -11.89
N SER A 233 26.39 -10.82 -12.21
CA SER A 233 26.69 -11.90 -11.26
C SER A 233 27.49 -11.45 -10.05
N ASP A 234 28.24 -10.35 -10.15
CA ASP A 234 29.00 -9.73 -9.06
C ASP A 234 28.16 -8.74 -8.22
N GLY A 235 26.87 -8.59 -8.52
CA GLY A 235 25.95 -7.68 -7.83
C GLY A 235 25.98 -6.24 -8.32
N LYS A 236 26.80 -5.89 -9.34
CA LYS A 236 26.80 -4.55 -9.93
C LYS A 236 25.60 -4.33 -10.83
N LEU A 237 25.13 -3.09 -10.91
CA LEU A 237 24.04 -2.72 -11.81
C LEU A 237 24.51 -2.77 -13.26
N LEU A 238 23.70 -3.38 -14.14
CA LEU A 238 23.91 -3.35 -15.59
C LEU A 238 23.24 -2.10 -16.19
N PRO A 239 23.74 -1.57 -17.32
CA PRO A 239 23.14 -0.43 -18.02
C PRO A 239 21.87 -0.82 -18.81
N HIS A 240 21.04 -1.67 -18.20
CA HIS A 240 19.84 -2.26 -18.76
C HIS A 240 18.69 -2.18 -17.77
N PHE A 241 17.50 -2.03 -18.30
CA PHE A 241 16.26 -2.06 -17.53
C PHE A 241 15.20 -2.87 -18.27
N VAL A 242 14.17 -3.31 -17.55
CA VAL A 242 12.99 -3.95 -18.15
C VAL A 242 11.75 -3.14 -17.81
N ALA A 243 10.93 -2.83 -18.80
CA ALA A 243 9.62 -2.21 -18.63
C ALA A 243 8.52 -3.23 -18.95
N VAL A 244 7.46 -3.27 -18.15
CA VAL A 244 6.25 -4.04 -18.46
C VAL A 244 5.22 -3.09 -19.07
N THR A 245 4.78 -3.38 -20.29
CA THR A 245 3.79 -2.57 -21.01
C THR A 245 2.50 -3.33 -21.22
N ASN A 246 1.41 -2.57 -21.37
CA ASN A 246 0.09 -3.06 -21.75
C ASN A 246 -0.10 -3.02 -23.28
N MET A 247 0.97 -3.21 -24.03
CA MET A 247 1.00 -3.14 -25.50
C MET A 247 1.65 -4.40 -26.07
N GLY A 248 1.40 -4.66 -27.35
CA GLY A 248 1.91 -5.86 -28.01
C GLY A 248 3.33 -5.71 -28.53
N ALA A 249 3.94 -6.84 -28.92
CA ALA A 249 5.29 -6.90 -29.49
C ALA A 249 5.50 -5.98 -30.72
N LYS A 250 4.44 -5.68 -31.49
CA LYS A 250 4.51 -4.82 -32.68
C LYS A 250 4.98 -3.40 -32.37
N GLN A 251 4.74 -2.89 -31.16
CA GLN A 251 5.14 -1.55 -30.73
C GLN A 251 6.41 -1.56 -29.87
N ALA A 252 7.03 -2.72 -29.66
CA ALA A 252 8.11 -2.89 -28.69
C ALA A 252 9.29 -1.93 -28.94
N GLU A 253 9.71 -1.76 -30.19
CA GLU A 253 10.83 -0.89 -30.58
C GLU A 253 10.56 0.58 -30.28
N VAL A 254 9.36 1.06 -30.61
CA VAL A 254 8.94 2.46 -30.36
C VAL A 254 8.81 2.71 -28.86
N ILE A 255 8.22 1.77 -28.13
CA ILE A 255 8.08 1.85 -26.67
C ILE A 255 9.46 1.81 -26.01
N ARG A 256 10.37 0.95 -26.46
CA ARG A 256 11.74 0.89 -25.97
C ARG A 256 12.43 2.23 -26.14
N ALA A 257 12.46 2.78 -27.36
CA ALA A 257 13.13 4.06 -27.64
C ALA A 257 12.50 5.22 -26.85
N GLY A 258 11.17 5.20 -26.64
CA GLY A 258 10.49 6.17 -25.79
C GLY A 258 10.92 6.07 -24.33
N ASN A 259 10.93 4.87 -23.77
CA ASN A 259 11.35 4.61 -22.39
C ASN A 259 12.83 4.95 -22.17
N GLU A 260 13.71 4.62 -23.11
CA GLU A 260 15.14 4.95 -23.04
C GLU A 260 15.36 6.47 -23.02
N ARG A 261 14.61 7.23 -23.83
CA ARG A 261 14.67 8.70 -23.82
C ARG A 261 14.18 9.30 -22.50
N VAL A 262 13.07 8.78 -21.96
CA VAL A 262 12.51 9.24 -20.69
C VAL A 262 13.49 8.94 -19.55
N LEU A 263 14.06 7.74 -19.51
CA LEU A 263 15.05 7.37 -18.50
C LEU A 263 16.32 8.22 -18.62
N ALA A 264 16.82 8.44 -19.84
CA ALA A 264 18.03 9.24 -20.05
C ALA A 264 17.91 10.67 -19.51
N ALA A 265 16.74 11.30 -19.65
CA ALA A 265 16.47 12.62 -19.06
C ALA A 265 16.49 12.56 -17.52
N ARG A 266 15.81 11.58 -16.92
CA ARG A 266 15.78 11.41 -15.46
C ARG A 266 17.14 11.10 -14.85
N LEU A 267 17.94 10.28 -15.51
CA LEU A 267 19.30 9.98 -15.07
C LEU A 267 20.24 11.18 -15.23
N ALA A 268 20.00 12.05 -16.23
CA ALA A 268 20.72 13.30 -16.37
C ALA A 268 20.41 14.26 -15.20
N ASP A 269 19.14 14.38 -14.82
CA ASP A 269 18.71 15.20 -13.68
C ASP A 269 19.31 14.66 -12.36
N ALA A 270 19.21 13.35 -12.13
CA ALA A 270 19.82 12.71 -10.96
C ALA A 270 21.34 12.93 -10.93
N LYS A 271 22.02 12.79 -12.06
CA LYS A 271 23.46 13.07 -12.16
C LYS A 271 23.79 14.52 -11.85
N PHE A 272 23.01 15.46 -12.37
CA PHE A 272 23.18 16.88 -12.09
C PHE A 272 23.06 17.16 -10.59
N PHE A 273 22.01 16.66 -9.93
CA PHE A 273 21.86 16.83 -8.48
C PHE A 273 23.01 16.21 -7.69
N TYR A 274 23.43 15.00 -8.04
CA TYR A 274 24.54 14.33 -7.36
C TYR A 274 25.85 15.11 -7.50
N ASP A 275 26.17 15.58 -8.70
CA ASP A 275 27.39 16.34 -8.97
C ASP A 275 27.35 17.74 -8.32
N GLU A 276 26.19 18.40 -8.30
CA GLU A 276 26.01 19.68 -7.61
C GLU A 276 26.10 19.53 -6.10
N ASP A 277 25.48 18.48 -5.55
CA ASP A 277 25.39 18.29 -4.12
C ASP A 277 26.76 18.06 -3.46
N ARG A 278 27.64 17.35 -4.17
CA ARG A 278 29.03 17.04 -3.76
C ARG A 278 29.97 18.23 -3.71
N LYS A 279 29.55 19.41 -4.19
CA LYS A 279 30.34 20.65 -4.07
C LYS A 279 30.29 21.24 -2.66
N ILE A 280 29.28 20.87 -1.88
CA ILE A 280 29.10 21.33 -0.49
C ILE A 280 29.16 20.10 0.41
N THR A 281 30.12 20.08 1.33
CA THR A 281 30.27 18.98 2.27
C THR A 281 29.03 18.80 3.14
N LEU A 282 28.78 17.56 3.57
CA LEU A 282 27.69 17.20 4.46
C LEU A 282 27.75 17.98 5.78
N GLU A 283 28.95 18.25 6.30
CA GLU A 283 29.17 19.11 7.47
C GLU A 283 28.62 20.52 7.26
N ASN A 284 28.93 21.15 6.11
CA ASN A 284 28.47 22.50 5.79
C ASN A 284 26.95 22.58 5.55
N ARG A 285 26.30 21.44 5.29
CA ARG A 285 24.84 21.33 5.16
C ARG A 285 24.11 21.27 6.49
N VAL A 286 24.78 20.95 7.60
CA VAL A 286 24.15 20.84 8.92
C VAL A 286 23.44 22.15 9.31
N GLU A 287 24.08 23.30 9.09
CA GLU A 287 23.46 24.61 9.42
C GLU A 287 22.19 24.91 8.61
N GLN A 288 22.07 24.36 7.40
CA GLN A 288 20.88 24.53 6.57
C GLN A 288 19.64 23.84 7.18
N LEU A 289 19.83 22.87 8.10
CA LEU A 289 18.73 22.24 8.84
C LEU A 289 17.94 23.22 9.72
N ARG A 290 18.48 24.42 9.99
CA ARG A 290 17.73 25.50 10.66
C ARG A 290 16.55 25.99 9.81
N GLY A 291 16.62 25.84 8.49
CA GLY A 291 15.52 26.15 7.58
C GLY A 291 14.48 25.05 7.47
N VAL A 292 14.75 23.85 8.01
CA VAL A 292 13.86 22.68 7.86
C VAL A 292 13.04 22.49 9.13
N THR A 293 11.76 22.82 9.06
CA THR A 293 10.82 22.66 10.17
C THR A 293 10.62 21.17 10.50
N PHE A 294 10.88 20.79 11.75
CA PHE A 294 10.53 19.47 12.27
C PHE A 294 9.06 19.42 12.67
N HIS A 295 8.62 20.41 13.46
CA HIS A 295 7.22 20.62 13.84
C HIS A 295 7.07 22.02 14.43
N GLN A 296 5.93 22.69 14.23
CA GLN A 296 5.73 24.08 14.68
C GLN A 296 6.03 24.31 16.18
N LYS A 297 5.73 23.33 17.04
CA LYS A 297 6.01 23.39 18.48
C LYS A 297 7.38 22.83 18.90
N LEU A 298 8.07 22.10 18.02
CA LEU A 298 9.36 21.44 18.32
C LEU A 298 10.55 22.08 17.59
N GLY A 299 10.26 23.07 16.75
CA GLY A 299 11.24 23.82 15.99
C GLY A 299 11.73 23.07 14.75
N THR A 300 13.04 23.06 14.55
CA THR A 300 13.70 22.66 13.30
C THR A 300 14.40 21.32 13.45
N LEU A 301 14.80 20.71 12.32
CA LEU A 301 15.63 19.50 12.35
C LEU A 301 17.02 19.77 12.93
N TYR A 302 17.53 21.00 12.84
CA TYR A 302 18.75 21.38 13.55
C TYR A 302 18.59 21.21 15.06
N LEU A 303 17.52 21.77 15.64
CA LEU A 303 17.23 21.63 17.07
C LEU A 303 17.03 20.16 17.46
N LYS A 304 16.47 19.34 16.56
CA LYS A 304 16.39 17.90 16.76
C LYS A 304 17.77 17.26 16.85
N VAL A 305 18.67 17.55 15.90
CA VAL A 305 20.06 17.06 15.93
C VAL A 305 20.77 17.48 17.22
N GLU A 306 20.59 18.72 17.68
CA GLU A 306 21.15 19.17 18.97
C GLU A 306 20.63 18.35 20.16
N ARG A 307 19.34 18.00 20.19
CA ARG A 307 18.79 17.10 21.23
C ARG A 307 19.41 15.71 21.16
N LEU A 308 19.65 15.17 19.96
CA LEU A 308 20.35 13.88 19.80
C LEU A 308 21.77 13.96 20.33
N MET A 309 22.50 15.04 20.05
CA MET A 309 23.86 15.26 20.57
C MET A 309 23.91 15.33 22.10
N ILE A 310 22.82 15.76 22.76
CA ILE A 310 22.70 15.77 24.23
C ILE A 310 22.29 14.39 24.78
N LEU A 311 21.45 13.65 24.05
CA LEU A 311 20.93 12.35 24.48
C LEU A 311 21.96 11.23 24.34
N LEU A 312 22.70 11.21 23.23
CA LEU A 312 23.60 10.12 22.88
C LEU A 312 24.69 9.84 23.92
N PRO A 313 25.39 10.84 24.50
CA PRO A 313 26.38 10.58 25.54
C PRO A 313 25.84 9.72 26.68
N LYS A 314 24.59 9.99 27.13
CA LYS A 314 23.94 9.23 28.21
C LYS A 314 23.69 7.78 27.84
N LEU A 315 23.38 7.51 26.57
CA LEU A 315 23.17 6.14 26.07
C LEU A 315 24.51 5.43 25.89
N THR A 316 25.50 6.12 25.33
CA THR A 316 26.81 5.53 25.01
C THR A 316 27.69 5.31 26.24
N ASP A 317 27.55 6.11 27.30
CA ASP A 317 28.30 5.97 28.55
C ASP A 317 28.08 4.59 29.20
N THR A 318 26.87 4.04 29.06
CA THR A 318 26.54 2.71 29.60
C THR A 318 27.31 1.57 28.92
N LEU A 319 27.76 1.77 27.67
CA LEU A 319 28.44 0.78 26.86
C LEU A 319 29.94 0.68 27.13
N ARG A 320 30.53 1.69 27.79
CA ARG A 320 31.97 1.79 28.09
C ARG A 320 32.86 1.57 26.86
N ASN A 321 32.41 2.02 25.69
CA ASN A 321 33.15 1.92 24.43
C ASN A 321 33.29 3.31 23.77
N ALA A 322 34.45 3.93 23.96
CA ALA A 322 34.72 5.30 23.50
C ALA A 322 34.73 5.42 21.96
N ALA A 323 35.16 4.37 21.25
CA ALA A 323 35.17 4.37 19.79
C ALA A 323 33.74 4.43 19.23
N VAL A 324 32.84 3.59 19.76
CA VAL A 324 31.41 3.61 19.38
C VAL A 324 30.76 4.94 19.74
N ALA A 325 31.06 5.49 20.92
CA ALA A 325 30.54 6.79 21.32
C ALA A 325 30.96 7.91 20.35
N THR A 326 32.23 7.91 19.92
CA THR A 326 32.77 8.87 18.95
C THR A 326 32.05 8.74 17.60
N THR A 327 31.89 7.52 17.10
CA THR A 327 31.15 7.25 15.85
C THR A 327 29.70 7.71 15.95
N CYS A 328 29.00 7.39 17.05
CA CYS A 328 27.61 7.82 17.27
C CYS A 328 27.47 9.35 17.21
N LEU A 329 28.33 10.07 17.93
CA LEU A 329 28.27 11.53 18.00
C LEU A 329 28.59 12.17 16.65
N ARG A 330 29.58 11.64 15.92
CA ARG A 330 29.90 12.13 14.57
C ARG A 330 28.74 11.89 13.60
N ALA A 331 28.19 10.67 13.60
CA ALA A 331 27.05 10.32 12.75
C ALA A 331 25.82 11.17 13.10
N ALA A 332 25.49 11.37 14.38
CA ALA A 332 24.34 12.15 14.81
C ALA A 332 24.34 13.60 14.33
N ARG A 333 25.53 14.23 14.31
CA ARG A 333 25.70 15.60 13.80
C ARG A 333 25.34 15.70 12.30
N LEU A 334 25.65 14.65 11.55
CA LEU A 334 25.51 14.63 10.08
C LEU A 334 24.22 13.95 9.60
N CYS A 335 23.55 13.17 10.45
CA CYS A 335 22.61 12.14 10.01
C CYS A 335 21.38 12.62 9.23
N LYS A 336 21.04 13.92 9.33
CA LYS A 336 19.89 14.51 8.63
C LYS A 336 20.29 15.58 7.61
N ALA A 337 21.59 15.84 7.44
CA ALA A 337 22.08 16.95 6.61
C ALA A 337 21.78 16.75 5.12
N ASP A 338 21.64 15.50 4.67
CA ASP A 338 21.25 15.15 3.30
C ASP A 338 19.82 15.59 2.94
N LEU A 339 18.94 15.83 3.90
CA LEU A 339 17.60 16.39 3.65
C LEU A 339 17.61 17.78 3.00
N THR A 340 18.75 18.46 3.01
CA THR A 340 18.97 19.77 2.37
C THR A 340 19.61 19.66 0.98
N SER A 341 19.87 18.43 0.53
CA SER A 341 20.46 18.15 -0.78
C SER A 341 19.42 18.19 -1.90
N GLY A 342 19.84 18.57 -3.10
CA GLY A 342 18.98 18.54 -4.28
C GLY A 342 18.51 17.12 -4.59
N MET A 343 19.38 16.13 -4.42
CA MET A 343 19.07 14.71 -4.64
C MET A 343 17.94 14.24 -3.73
N VAL A 344 17.97 14.53 -2.42
CA VAL A 344 16.90 14.12 -1.50
C VAL A 344 15.65 14.97 -1.69
N GLY A 345 15.78 16.21 -2.15
CA GLY A 345 14.66 17.04 -2.60
C GLY A 345 13.88 16.40 -3.75
N GLU A 346 14.58 15.88 -4.76
CA GLU A 346 13.97 15.17 -5.91
C GLU A 346 13.55 13.74 -5.55
N PHE A 347 14.34 13.04 -4.72
CA PHE A 347 14.12 11.64 -4.32
C PHE A 347 14.11 11.48 -2.78
N PRO A 348 13.00 11.83 -2.10
CA PRO A 348 12.92 11.80 -0.63
C PRO A 348 13.14 10.42 0.01
N THR A 349 12.94 9.34 -0.76
CA THR A 349 13.15 7.96 -0.31
C THR A 349 14.63 7.58 -0.18
N LEU A 350 15.53 8.37 -0.78
CA LEU A 350 16.98 8.22 -0.69
C LEU A 350 17.60 8.91 0.53
N GLN A 351 16.81 9.51 1.41
CA GLN A 351 17.32 10.04 2.68
C GLN A 351 18.04 8.95 3.50
N GLY A 352 19.09 9.33 4.22
CA GLY A 352 20.01 8.44 4.91
C GLY A 352 21.01 7.76 3.95
N ILE A 353 20.53 7.22 2.83
CA ILE A 353 21.38 6.61 1.80
C ILE A 353 22.29 7.68 1.19
N MET A 354 21.73 8.82 0.77
CA MET A 354 22.55 9.92 0.27
C MET A 354 23.42 10.53 1.37
N GLY A 355 22.95 10.59 2.61
CA GLY A 355 23.79 10.97 3.75
C GLY A 355 25.04 10.11 3.88
N ARG A 356 24.92 8.79 3.72
CA ARG A 356 26.05 7.86 3.68
C ARG A 356 26.98 8.13 2.49
N GLU A 357 26.44 8.22 1.27
CA GLU A 357 27.23 8.43 0.06
C GLU A 357 28.00 9.76 0.10
N TYR A 358 27.38 10.83 0.60
CA TYR A 358 28.04 12.12 0.79
C TYR A 358 29.07 12.10 1.92
N ALA A 359 28.80 11.42 3.04
CA ALA A 359 29.77 11.26 4.11
C ALA A 359 31.05 10.53 3.62
N LEU A 360 30.89 9.44 2.86
CA LEU A 360 32.02 8.72 2.26
C LEU A 360 32.80 9.59 1.26
N HIS A 361 32.07 10.32 0.42
CA HIS A 361 32.68 11.27 -0.52
C HIS A 361 33.53 12.33 0.19
N ASP A 362 33.06 12.83 1.33
CA ASP A 362 33.73 13.87 2.11
C ASP A 362 34.84 13.34 3.02
N GLY A 363 35.09 12.02 3.00
CA GLY A 363 36.19 11.37 3.73
C GLY A 363 35.84 10.92 5.15
N GLU A 364 34.55 10.85 5.52
CA GLU A 364 34.14 10.24 6.79
C GLU A 364 34.44 8.73 6.80
N PRO A 365 34.77 8.14 7.97
CA PRO A 365 34.92 6.70 8.10
C PRO A 365 33.64 5.95 7.72
N GLU A 366 33.79 4.75 7.14
CA GLU A 366 32.65 3.88 6.79
C GLU A 366 31.70 3.67 7.98
N SER A 367 32.24 3.51 9.20
CA SER A 367 31.43 3.33 10.40
C SER A 367 30.52 4.52 10.74
N VAL A 368 30.92 5.74 10.37
CA VAL A 368 30.09 6.95 10.51
C VAL A 368 29.05 7.01 9.40
N ALA A 369 29.47 6.78 8.15
CA ALA A 369 28.59 6.81 6.99
C ALA A 369 27.48 5.74 7.08
N ASP A 370 27.83 4.52 7.47
CA ASP A 370 26.89 3.43 7.70
C ASP A 370 25.93 3.77 8.85
N ALA A 371 26.41 4.35 9.95
CA ALA A 371 25.54 4.80 11.04
C ALA A 371 24.56 5.91 10.62
N ILE A 372 24.95 6.79 9.69
CA ILE A 372 24.07 7.79 9.08
C ILE A 372 22.95 7.12 8.27
N ALA A 373 23.21 6.09 7.47
CA ALA A 373 22.15 5.37 6.78
C ALA A 373 21.28 4.55 7.74
N ASP A 374 21.92 3.79 8.63
CA ASP A 374 21.29 2.84 9.53
C ASP A 374 20.36 3.49 10.55
N HIS A 375 20.53 4.77 10.89
CA HIS A 375 19.67 5.39 11.91
C HIS A 375 18.20 5.45 11.52
N TYR A 376 17.88 5.40 10.23
CA TYR A 376 16.51 5.32 9.72
C TYR A 376 15.88 3.92 9.85
N LEU A 377 16.67 2.88 10.12
CA LEU A 377 16.22 1.49 10.19
C LEU A 377 15.79 1.09 11.60
N PRO A 378 14.76 0.24 11.78
CA PRO A 378 13.76 -0.15 10.78
C PRO A 378 12.79 0.99 10.41
N LYS A 379 12.37 1.04 9.13
CA LYS A 379 11.35 2.00 8.65
C LYS A 379 9.92 1.55 8.96
N PHE A 380 9.71 0.25 9.20
CA PHE A 380 8.44 -0.38 9.57
C PHE A 380 8.70 -1.66 10.38
N ALA A 381 7.67 -2.24 11.01
CA ALA A 381 7.82 -3.29 12.03
C ALA A 381 8.58 -4.55 11.57
N GLU A 382 8.52 -4.89 10.28
CA GLU A 382 9.15 -6.08 9.69
C GLU A 382 10.38 -5.73 8.83
N ASP A 383 10.88 -4.50 8.95
CA ASP A 383 12.05 -4.04 8.20
C ASP A 383 13.37 -4.54 8.84
N GLN A 384 14.45 -4.38 8.10
CA GLN A 384 15.80 -4.71 8.58
C GLN A 384 16.17 -3.82 9.77
N LEU A 385 16.90 -4.40 10.72
CA LEU A 385 17.46 -3.67 11.85
C LEU A 385 18.81 -3.05 11.47
N PRO A 386 19.22 -1.96 12.15
CA PRO A 386 20.57 -1.41 12.04
C PRO A 386 21.63 -2.50 12.26
N THR A 387 22.63 -2.56 11.40
CA THR A 387 23.66 -3.62 11.43
C THR A 387 24.80 -3.27 12.38
N GLY A 388 25.20 -2.00 12.42
CA GLY A 388 26.25 -1.49 13.28
C GLY A 388 25.73 -0.98 14.62
N LEU A 389 26.48 -1.23 15.70
CA LEU A 389 26.12 -0.78 17.05
C LEU A 389 25.90 0.74 17.13
N ALA A 390 26.73 1.52 16.42
CA ALA A 390 26.58 2.98 16.39
C ALA A 390 25.26 3.41 15.72
N GLY A 391 24.91 2.78 14.58
CA GLY A 391 23.63 3.00 13.90
C GLY A 391 22.45 2.59 14.78
N SER A 392 22.54 1.47 15.51
CA SER A 392 21.50 1.02 16.44
C SER A 392 21.22 2.03 17.55
N ILE A 393 22.28 2.56 18.18
CA ILE A 393 22.16 3.54 19.27
C ILE A 393 21.59 4.86 18.73
N LEU A 394 22.08 5.32 17.57
CA LEU A 394 21.59 6.55 16.95
C LEU A 394 20.12 6.42 16.55
N SER A 395 19.73 5.28 15.99
CA SER A 395 18.35 4.99 15.63
C SER A 395 17.43 5.00 16.85
N LEU A 396 17.85 4.36 17.94
CA LEU A 396 17.12 4.35 19.20
C LEU A 396 16.97 5.79 19.76
N ALA A 397 18.05 6.56 19.76
CA ALA A 397 18.03 7.95 20.21
C ALA A 397 17.06 8.82 19.39
N ASP A 398 17.07 8.68 18.05
CA ASP A 398 16.19 9.45 17.15
C ASP A 398 14.71 9.12 17.37
N ARG A 399 14.39 7.84 17.60
CA ARG A 399 13.04 7.39 17.95
C ARG A 399 12.60 7.89 19.32
N LEU A 400 13.43 7.74 20.35
CA LEU A 400 13.14 8.20 21.71
C LEU A 400 12.92 9.72 21.76
N ASP A 401 13.77 10.49 21.07
CA ASP A 401 13.57 11.94 20.94
C ASP A 401 12.23 12.26 20.29
N THR A 402 11.92 11.61 19.16
CA THR A 402 10.66 11.82 18.45
C THR A 402 9.45 11.55 19.34
N LEU A 403 9.40 10.38 19.98
CA LEU A 403 8.30 10.01 20.87
C LEU A 403 8.16 10.99 22.04
N ALA A 404 9.25 11.25 22.77
CA ALA A 404 9.22 12.13 23.93
C ALA A 404 8.83 13.57 23.53
N ALA A 405 9.37 14.08 22.43
CA ALA A 405 9.11 15.43 21.95
C ALA A 405 7.64 15.62 21.56
N PHE A 406 7.08 14.72 20.75
CA PHE A 406 5.67 14.81 20.33
C PHE A 406 4.70 14.67 21.52
N PHE A 407 4.97 13.77 22.47
CA PHE A 407 4.18 13.66 23.69
C PHE A 407 4.26 14.94 24.53
N ALA A 408 5.44 15.55 24.67
CA ALA A 408 5.64 16.77 25.45
C ALA A 408 4.84 17.97 24.91
N VAL A 409 4.54 18.00 23.61
CA VAL A 409 3.73 19.07 22.99
C VAL A 409 2.25 18.72 22.80
N GLY A 410 1.81 17.61 23.41
CA GLY A 410 0.43 17.15 23.44
C GLY A 410 -0.03 16.45 22.17
N VAL A 411 0.88 16.01 21.30
CA VAL A 411 0.57 15.25 20.09
C VAL A 411 0.72 13.77 20.41
N ILE A 412 -0.37 13.17 20.89
CA ILE A 412 -0.41 11.78 21.35
C ILE A 412 -1.20 10.96 20.32
N PRO A 413 -0.65 9.85 19.79
CA PRO A 413 -1.36 9.04 18.80
C PRO A 413 -2.55 8.32 19.44
N SER A 414 -3.65 8.19 18.70
CA SER A 414 -4.83 7.43 19.09
C SER A 414 -5.01 6.20 18.19
N GLY A 415 -5.96 5.31 18.55
CA GLY A 415 -6.29 4.15 17.72
C GLY A 415 -6.76 4.52 16.31
N SER A 416 -7.45 5.66 16.19
CA SER A 416 -8.04 6.17 14.94
C SER A 416 -7.17 7.19 14.20
N GLU A 417 -6.17 7.79 14.86
CA GLU A 417 -5.41 8.92 14.31
C GLU A 417 -3.96 8.91 14.77
N ASP A 418 -3.03 8.87 13.81
CA ASP A 418 -1.57 8.94 14.04
C ASP A 418 -0.90 9.70 12.88
N PRO A 419 -1.03 11.04 12.85
CA PRO A 419 -0.68 11.84 11.67
C PRO A 419 0.83 11.93 11.46
N PHE A 420 1.63 11.67 12.49
CA PHE A 420 3.10 11.66 12.45
C PHE A 420 3.68 10.25 12.54
N ALA A 421 2.84 9.22 12.41
CA ALA A 421 3.24 7.81 12.48
C ALA A 421 4.08 7.45 13.72
N LEU A 422 3.77 8.05 14.88
CA LEU A 422 4.49 7.87 16.13
C LEU A 422 4.50 6.42 16.59
N ARG A 423 3.44 5.65 16.29
CA ARG A 423 3.41 4.21 16.62
C ARG A 423 4.44 3.38 15.84
N ARG A 424 4.94 3.88 14.70
CA ARG A 424 6.03 3.22 13.96
C ARG A 424 7.41 3.50 14.58
N HIS A 425 7.52 4.55 15.38
CA HIS A 425 8.73 4.87 16.12
C HIS A 425 8.81 4.14 17.48
N ALA A 426 7.70 3.53 17.94
CA ALA A 426 7.57 2.87 19.24
C ALA A 426 8.04 1.41 19.25
#